data_AF-A0A399EVR2-F1
#
_entry.id   AF-A0A399EVR2-F1
#
_cell.length_a   1.000
_cell.length_b   1.000
_cell.length_c   1.000
_cell.angle_alpha   90.00
_cell.angle_beta   90.00
_cell.angle_gamma   90.00
#
_symmetry.space_group_name_H-M   'P 1'
#
loop_
_entity.id
_entity.type
_entity.pdbx_description
1 polymer ?
#
loop_
_entity_poly.entity_id
_entity_poly.type
_entity_poly.pdbx_seq_one_letter_code
_entity_poly.pdbx_strand_id
1 'polypeptide(L)'
;MVDDYQRLLADLRFLIRDRQQAERVADSLSGAGIYSVDDWKKALLEVRGRLLEAQAQAQTGQSEAARRTLAQVNARYRLAIEPLVEALRPELAQRTRRVLGLAEGAVGLRTSDFTVLSGELLENALAIEGRSLGAFHALQVGLLQATLGIPRAFLFILAGLLAFFPLYLLRLTFGGRNVYWRFLGLAFFFLLLPAVMEGLSYVGSILADPRYGGLPFLGVLTHLSIQQNLLAQLFWGLTVFLVIVFATVGLRGIAAQFGLLQNQRIPLRRGRTTLQQTSASRPHPGLTSETLVEWDEEF
;
A
#
# COMPACT_ATOMS: atom_id res chain seq x y z
N MET A 1 -44.99 5.63 -20.06
CA MET A 1 -44.92 4.37 -19.28
C MET A 1 -44.90 3.13 -20.17
N VAL A 2 -45.94 2.83 -20.98
CA VAL A 2 -45.89 1.67 -21.91
C VAL A 2 -44.83 1.86 -23.01
N ASP A 3 -44.68 3.07 -23.54
CA ASP A 3 -43.66 3.38 -24.55
C ASP A 3 -42.22 3.29 -24.02
N ASP A 4 -41.98 3.72 -22.78
CA ASP A 4 -40.62 3.77 -22.22
C ASP A 4 -40.08 2.37 -21.91
N TYR A 5 -40.95 1.47 -21.41
CA TYR A 5 -40.60 0.07 -21.20
C TYR A 5 -40.32 -0.64 -22.53
N GLN A 6 -41.14 -0.42 -23.56
CA GLN A 6 -40.93 -1.03 -24.88
C GLN A 6 -39.62 -0.54 -25.53
N ARG A 7 -39.29 0.74 -25.33
CA ARG A 7 -38.02 1.32 -25.80
C ARG A 7 -36.82 0.67 -25.10
N LEU A 8 -36.84 0.57 -23.76
CA LEU A 8 -35.81 -0.13 -23.00
C LEU A 8 -35.65 -1.58 -23.47
N LEU A 9 -36.75 -2.30 -23.65
CA LEU A 9 -36.74 -3.69 -24.09
C LEU A 9 -36.14 -3.84 -25.49
N ALA A 10 -36.44 -2.91 -26.40
CA ALA A 10 -35.85 -2.89 -27.74
C ALA A 10 -34.32 -2.70 -27.68
N ASP A 11 -33.84 -1.75 -26.89
CA ASP A 11 -32.41 -1.50 -26.69
C ASP A 11 -31.71 -2.71 -26.05
N LEU A 12 -32.34 -3.33 -25.04
CA LEU A 12 -31.80 -4.51 -24.36
C LEU A 12 -31.76 -5.75 -25.26
N ARG A 13 -32.72 -5.92 -26.17
CA ARG A 13 -32.70 -7.03 -27.15
C ARG A 13 -31.57 -6.91 -28.17
N PHE A 14 -31.04 -5.69 -28.37
CA PHE A 14 -29.83 -5.51 -29.18
C PHE A 14 -28.57 -5.94 -28.43
N LEU A 15 -28.54 -5.73 -27.11
CA LEU A 15 -27.40 -6.03 -26.24
C LEU A 15 -27.38 -7.49 -25.75
N ILE A 16 -28.54 -8.05 -25.45
CA ILE A 16 -28.71 -9.39 -24.87
C ILE A 16 -29.35 -10.30 -25.91
N ARG A 17 -28.65 -11.37 -26.29
CA ARG A 17 -29.09 -12.29 -27.35
C ARG A 17 -30.30 -13.14 -26.93
N ASP A 18 -30.43 -13.44 -25.64
CA ASP A 18 -31.55 -14.20 -25.07
C ASP A 18 -32.75 -13.27 -24.76
N ARG A 19 -33.88 -13.52 -25.41
CA ARG A 19 -35.11 -12.73 -25.25
C ARG A 19 -35.70 -12.82 -23.85
N GLN A 20 -35.68 -14.00 -23.23
CA GLN A 20 -36.23 -14.18 -21.88
C GLN A 20 -35.36 -13.51 -20.82
N GLN A 21 -34.05 -13.43 -21.08
CA GLN A 21 -33.13 -12.70 -20.22
C GLN A 21 -33.29 -11.19 -20.39
N ALA A 22 -33.46 -10.69 -21.61
CA ALA A 22 -33.71 -9.27 -21.89
C ALA A 22 -35.00 -8.77 -21.21
N GLU A 23 -36.07 -9.56 -21.21
CA GLU A 23 -37.33 -9.21 -20.53
C GLU A 23 -37.17 -9.14 -19.01
N ARG A 24 -36.50 -10.14 -18.41
CA ARG A 24 -36.18 -10.12 -16.96
C ARG A 24 -35.35 -8.90 -16.55
N VAL A 25 -34.38 -8.52 -17.37
CA VAL A 25 -33.56 -7.33 -17.13
C VAL A 25 -34.41 -6.06 -17.27
N ALA A 26 -35.26 -5.96 -18.30
CA ALA A 26 -36.15 -4.81 -18.48
C ALA A 26 -37.10 -4.62 -17.29
N ASP A 27 -37.68 -5.72 -16.77
CA ASP A 27 -38.53 -5.69 -15.58
C ASP A 27 -37.76 -5.20 -14.35
N SER A 28 -36.55 -5.71 -14.13
CA SER A 28 -35.71 -5.30 -12.99
C SER A 28 -35.30 -3.82 -13.07
N LEU A 29 -34.91 -3.34 -14.25
CA LEU A 29 -34.46 -1.97 -14.48
C LEU A 29 -35.62 -0.97 -14.40
N SER A 30 -36.77 -1.32 -14.97
CA SER A 30 -37.97 -0.47 -14.89
C SER A 30 -38.48 -0.35 -13.46
N GLY A 31 -38.40 -1.43 -12.65
CA GLY A 31 -38.65 -1.40 -11.21
C GLY A 31 -37.68 -0.50 -10.43
N ALA A 32 -36.45 -0.32 -10.93
CA ALA A 32 -35.45 0.59 -10.37
C ALA A 32 -35.57 2.04 -10.89
N GLY A 33 -36.55 2.33 -11.76
CA GLY A 33 -36.76 3.64 -12.38
C GLY A 33 -35.83 3.93 -13.56
N ILE A 34 -35.23 2.91 -14.17
CA ILE A 34 -34.38 3.02 -15.35
C ILE A 34 -35.21 2.63 -16.58
N TYR A 35 -35.33 3.57 -17.52
CA TYR A 35 -36.16 3.38 -18.72
C TYR A 35 -35.38 3.49 -20.04
N SER A 36 -34.06 3.66 -19.96
CA SER A 36 -33.18 3.66 -21.13
C SER A 36 -31.76 3.26 -20.77
N VAL A 37 -30.96 2.84 -21.76
CA VAL A 37 -29.53 2.57 -21.57
C VAL A 37 -28.78 3.85 -21.15
N ASP A 38 -29.22 5.02 -21.61
CA ASP A 38 -28.64 6.29 -21.19
C ASP A 38 -28.96 6.60 -19.72
N ASP A 39 -30.16 6.28 -19.25
CA ASP A 39 -30.49 6.41 -17.83
C ASP A 39 -29.73 5.41 -16.96
N TRP A 40 -29.46 4.21 -17.48
CA TRP A 40 -28.56 3.27 -16.82
C TRP A 40 -27.14 3.83 -16.70
N LYS A 41 -26.60 4.44 -17.77
CA LYS A 41 -25.28 5.10 -17.73
C LYS A 41 -25.25 6.24 -16.72
N LYS A 42 -26.30 7.06 -16.65
CA LYS A 42 -26.45 8.12 -15.64
C LYS A 42 -26.48 7.54 -14.22
N ALA A 43 -27.22 6.46 -14.01
CA ALA A 43 -27.28 5.77 -12.71
C ALA A 43 -25.89 5.24 -12.31
N LEU A 44 -25.12 4.69 -13.25
CA LEU A 44 -23.75 4.24 -12.98
C LEU A 44 -22.82 5.40 -12.62
N LEU A 45 -22.93 6.54 -13.31
CA LEU A 45 -22.18 7.75 -12.98
C LEU A 45 -22.56 8.29 -11.59
N GLU A 46 -23.84 8.24 -11.22
CA GLU A 46 -24.31 8.60 -9.88
C GLU A 46 -23.69 7.69 -8.80
N VAL A 47 -23.69 6.37 -9.02
CA VAL A 47 -23.08 5.38 -8.12
C VAL A 47 -21.59 5.65 -7.95
N ARG A 48 -20.87 5.95 -9.05
CA ARG A 48 -19.45 6.33 -9.01
C ARG A 48 -19.23 7.67 -8.28
N GLY A 49 -20.13 8.64 -8.47
CA GLY A 49 -20.10 9.92 -7.76
C GLY A 49 -20.22 9.73 -6.24
N ARG A 50 -21.18 8.93 -5.79
CA ARG A 50 -21.33 8.58 -4.36
C ARG A 50 -20.15 7.77 -3.81
N LEU A 51 -19.52 6.94 -4.64
CA LEU A 51 -18.30 6.24 -4.24
C LEU A 51 -17.14 7.23 -3.97
N LEU A 52 -17.01 8.29 -4.78
CA LEU A 52 -16.03 9.35 -4.56
C LEU A 52 -16.35 10.17 -3.30
N GLU A 53 -17.64 10.39 -3.00
CA GLU A 53 -18.06 11.00 -1.75
C GLU A 53 -17.64 10.15 -0.54
N ALA A 54 -17.86 8.83 -0.60
CA ALA A 54 -17.41 7.90 0.44
C ALA A 54 -15.88 7.91 0.59
N GLN A 55 -15.14 8.04 -0.51
CA GLN A 55 -13.68 8.19 -0.50
C GLN A 55 -13.26 9.47 0.25
N ALA A 56 -13.91 10.60 -0.02
CA ALA A 56 -13.61 11.87 0.65
C ALA A 56 -13.95 11.82 2.16
N GLN A 57 -15.07 11.16 2.52
CA GLN A 57 -15.42 10.90 3.91
C GLN A 57 -14.35 10.02 4.60
N ALA A 58 -13.86 8.98 3.94
CA ALA A 58 -12.79 8.13 4.48
C ALA A 58 -11.46 8.90 4.64
N GLN A 59 -11.10 9.76 3.69
CA GLN A 59 -9.91 10.61 3.76
C GLN A 59 -9.95 11.60 4.92
N THR A 60 -11.13 12.09 5.28
CA THR A 60 -11.33 13.05 6.37
C THR A 60 -11.57 12.38 7.73
N GLY A 61 -11.39 11.06 7.83
CA GLY A 61 -11.56 10.30 9.07
C GLY A 61 -13.02 9.99 9.41
N GLN A 62 -13.99 10.37 8.57
CA GLN A 62 -15.43 10.13 8.76
C GLN A 62 -15.82 8.69 8.37
N SER A 63 -15.21 7.72 9.05
CA SER A 63 -15.32 6.29 8.71
C SER A 63 -16.76 5.76 8.75
N GLU A 64 -17.59 6.25 9.67
CA GLU A 64 -19.01 5.87 9.71
C GLU A 64 -19.81 6.41 8.53
N ALA A 65 -19.60 7.68 8.18
CA ALA A 65 -20.27 8.28 7.03
C ALA A 65 -19.88 7.54 5.74
N ALA A 66 -18.58 7.29 5.56
CA ALA A 66 -18.06 6.54 4.42
C ALA A 66 -18.71 5.15 4.28
N ARG A 67 -18.91 4.44 5.40
CA ARG A 67 -19.60 3.14 5.42
C ARG A 67 -21.06 3.24 5.02
N ARG A 68 -21.80 4.23 5.55
CA ARG A 68 -23.20 4.43 5.20
C ARG A 68 -23.35 4.76 3.71
N THR A 69 -22.48 5.61 3.19
CA THR A 69 -22.43 5.95 1.76
C THR A 69 -22.07 4.73 0.91
N LEU A 70 -21.10 3.91 1.33
CA LEU A 70 -20.77 2.65 0.66
C LEU A 70 -21.93 1.64 0.66
N ALA A 71 -22.67 1.52 1.76
CA ALA A 71 -23.86 0.67 1.81
C ALA A 71 -24.93 1.15 0.81
N GLN A 72 -25.10 2.47 0.65
CA GLN A 72 -25.99 3.03 -0.37
C GLN A 72 -25.48 2.76 -1.79
N VAL A 73 -24.18 2.90 -2.04
CA VAL A 73 -23.53 2.56 -3.31
C VAL A 73 -23.77 1.09 -3.65
N ASN A 74 -23.55 0.18 -2.71
CA ASN A 74 -23.77 -1.25 -2.89
C ASN A 74 -25.24 -1.56 -3.17
N ALA A 75 -26.17 -1.00 -2.38
CA ALA A 75 -27.61 -1.17 -2.61
C ALA A 75 -28.06 -0.65 -3.98
N ARG A 76 -27.60 0.54 -4.38
CA ARG A 76 -27.93 1.14 -5.68
C ARG A 76 -27.32 0.33 -6.83
N TYR A 77 -26.09 -0.16 -6.68
CA TYR A 77 -25.46 -1.06 -7.65
C TYR A 77 -26.31 -2.31 -7.88
N ARG A 78 -26.71 -2.99 -6.81
CA ARG A 78 -27.49 -4.24 -6.90
C ARG A 78 -28.85 -4.06 -7.55
N LEU A 79 -29.51 -2.93 -7.30
CA LEU A 79 -30.84 -2.65 -7.85
C LEU A 79 -30.79 -2.14 -9.30
N ALA A 80 -29.83 -1.27 -9.61
CA ALA A 80 -29.87 -0.47 -10.83
C ALA A 80 -28.84 -0.91 -11.89
N ILE A 81 -27.73 -1.52 -11.47
CA ILE A 81 -26.56 -1.78 -12.32
C ILE A 81 -26.35 -3.28 -12.55
N GLU A 82 -26.34 -4.07 -11.47
CA GLU A 82 -26.09 -5.52 -11.47
C GLU A 82 -26.91 -6.29 -12.52
N PRO A 83 -28.25 -6.08 -12.68
CA PRO A 83 -29.05 -6.93 -13.57
C PRO A 83 -28.62 -6.89 -15.04
N LEU A 84 -28.24 -5.70 -15.54
CA LEU A 84 -27.76 -5.56 -16.91
C LEU A 84 -26.36 -6.15 -17.08
N VAL A 85 -25.47 -5.90 -16.13
CA VAL A 85 -24.10 -6.45 -16.17
C VAL A 85 -24.15 -7.97 -16.07
N GLU A 86 -24.99 -8.53 -15.21
CA GLU A 86 -25.14 -9.97 -15.02
C GLU A 86 -25.58 -10.66 -16.32
N ALA A 87 -26.46 -10.01 -17.08
CA ALA A 87 -26.89 -10.54 -18.37
C ALA A 87 -25.82 -10.49 -19.47
N LEU A 88 -24.89 -9.52 -19.40
CA LEU A 88 -23.83 -9.36 -20.40
C LEU A 88 -22.56 -10.14 -20.03
N ARG A 89 -22.15 -10.05 -18.77
CA ARG A 89 -20.93 -10.62 -18.19
C ARG A 89 -21.19 -11.04 -16.73
N PRO A 90 -21.69 -12.26 -16.48
CA PRO A 90 -22.05 -12.71 -15.13
C PRO A 90 -20.85 -12.73 -14.17
N GLU A 91 -19.66 -13.08 -14.67
CA GLU A 91 -18.42 -13.08 -13.88
C GLU A 91 -18.08 -11.68 -13.34
N LEU A 92 -18.26 -10.64 -14.16
CA LEU A 92 -17.98 -9.25 -13.78
C LEU A 92 -18.98 -8.74 -12.73
N ALA A 93 -20.27 -9.06 -12.91
CA ALA A 93 -21.31 -8.71 -11.95
C ALA A 93 -21.03 -9.36 -10.58
N GLN A 94 -20.73 -10.66 -10.58
CA GLN A 94 -20.39 -11.39 -9.36
C GLN A 94 -19.13 -10.85 -8.68
N ARG A 95 -18.09 -10.53 -9.46
CA ARG A 95 -16.85 -9.94 -8.97
C ARG A 95 -17.10 -8.57 -8.33
N THR A 96 -17.79 -7.68 -9.02
CA THR A 96 -18.13 -6.34 -8.53
C THR A 96 -18.94 -6.41 -7.24
N ARG A 97 -19.99 -7.24 -7.21
CA ARG A 97 -20.83 -7.46 -6.01
C ARG A 97 -20.02 -7.96 -4.83
N ARG A 98 -19.10 -8.91 -5.05
CA ARG A 98 -18.24 -9.43 -3.98
C ARG A 98 -17.34 -8.33 -3.41
N VAL A 99 -16.69 -7.54 -4.27
CA VAL A 99 -15.76 -6.49 -3.82
C VAL A 99 -16.52 -5.38 -3.09
N LEU A 100 -17.67 -4.94 -3.60
CA LEU A 100 -18.50 -3.94 -2.92
C LEU A 100 -19.02 -4.45 -1.57
N GLY A 101 -19.45 -5.71 -1.49
CA GLY A 101 -19.87 -6.32 -0.22
C GLY A 101 -18.72 -6.45 0.79
N LEU A 102 -17.52 -6.81 0.34
CA LEU A 102 -16.33 -6.82 1.19
C LEU A 102 -15.98 -5.41 1.67
N ALA A 103 -16.05 -4.40 0.81
CA ALA A 103 -15.77 -3.02 1.15
C ALA A 103 -16.76 -2.44 2.17
N GLU A 104 -18.05 -2.75 2.06
CA GLU A 104 -19.07 -2.36 3.04
C GLU A 104 -18.76 -2.90 4.45
N GLY A 105 -18.25 -4.13 4.53
CA GLY A 105 -17.88 -4.78 5.79
C GLY A 105 -16.49 -4.42 6.32
N ALA A 106 -15.62 -3.85 5.50
CA ALA A 106 -14.20 -3.70 5.80
C ALA A 106 -13.88 -2.60 6.81
N VAL A 107 -12.77 -2.80 7.51
CA VAL A 107 -12.15 -1.82 8.42
C VAL A 107 -10.91 -1.25 7.76
N GLY A 108 -10.63 0.04 8.01
CA GLY A 108 -9.41 0.67 7.51
C GLY A 108 -9.37 0.82 6.00
N LEU A 109 -10.52 1.12 5.36
CA LEU A 109 -10.60 1.40 3.93
C LEU A 109 -9.64 2.52 3.54
N ARG A 110 -8.79 2.26 2.54
CA ARG A 110 -7.80 3.18 2.01
C ARG A 110 -8.27 3.85 0.73
N THR A 111 -7.71 5.00 0.39
CA THR A 111 -7.97 5.73 -0.87
C THR A 111 -7.70 4.89 -2.12
N SER A 112 -6.68 4.03 -2.05
CA SER A 112 -6.37 3.04 -3.07
C SER A 112 -7.49 2.03 -3.28
N ASP A 113 -8.21 1.63 -2.23
CA ASP A 113 -9.34 0.70 -2.33
C ASP A 113 -10.50 1.32 -3.12
N PHE A 114 -10.83 2.58 -2.84
CA PHE A 114 -11.83 3.33 -3.61
C PHE A 114 -11.45 3.52 -5.07
N THR A 115 -10.15 3.65 -5.36
CA THR A 115 -9.65 3.75 -6.74
C THR A 115 -9.92 2.45 -7.51
N VAL A 116 -9.61 1.29 -6.91
CA VAL A 116 -9.88 -0.02 -7.51
C VAL A 116 -11.39 -0.27 -7.64
N LEU A 117 -12.20 0.08 -6.63
CA LEU A 117 -13.67 0.02 -6.69
C LEU A 117 -14.25 0.88 -7.82
N SER A 118 -13.73 2.10 -8.00
CA SER A 118 -14.16 3.00 -9.07
C SER A 118 -13.77 2.47 -10.45
N GLY A 119 -12.59 1.86 -10.56
CA GLY A 119 -12.16 1.12 -11.75
C GLY A 119 -13.09 -0.05 -12.06
N GLU A 120 -13.52 -0.81 -11.05
CA GLU A 120 -14.46 -1.91 -11.23
C GLU A 120 -15.81 -1.41 -11.76
N LEU A 121 -16.36 -0.32 -11.21
CA LEU A 121 -17.57 0.32 -11.74
C LEU A 121 -17.38 0.87 -13.16
N LEU A 122 -16.19 1.33 -13.52
CA LEU A 122 -15.86 1.71 -14.90
C LEU A 122 -15.84 0.49 -15.83
N GLU A 123 -15.31 -0.64 -15.39
CA GLU A 123 -15.32 -1.88 -16.18
C GLU A 123 -16.76 -2.35 -16.46
N ASN A 124 -17.68 -2.15 -15.51
CA ASN A 124 -19.12 -2.38 -15.74
C ASN A 124 -19.68 -1.52 -16.87
N ALA A 125 -19.25 -0.25 -16.99
CA ALA A 125 -19.64 0.62 -18.11
C ALA A 125 -19.08 0.09 -19.43
N LEU A 126 -17.79 -0.28 -19.43
CA LEU A 126 -17.06 -0.76 -20.60
C LEU A 126 -17.58 -2.11 -21.10
N ALA A 127 -18.18 -2.92 -20.22
CA ALA A 127 -18.77 -4.20 -20.59
C ALA A 127 -19.87 -4.08 -21.65
N ILE A 128 -20.66 -3.01 -21.61
CA ILE A 128 -21.69 -2.72 -22.63
C ILE A 128 -21.05 -2.43 -24.00
N GLU A 129 -19.88 -1.80 -24.00
CA GLU A 129 -19.11 -1.50 -25.22
C GLU A 129 -18.23 -2.69 -25.67
N GLY A 130 -18.31 -3.84 -25.00
CA GLY A 130 -17.45 -5.00 -25.24
C GLY A 130 -15.98 -4.78 -24.83
N ARG A 131 -15.66 -3.66 -24.18
CA ARG A 131 -14.31 -3.29 -23.75
C ARG A 131 -13.99 -3.85 -22.35
N SER A 132 -12.74 -3.73 -21.93
CA SER A 132 -12.29 -4.07 -20.57
C SER A 132 -11.11 -3.20 -20.16
N LEU A 133 -10.85 -3.10 -18.85
CA LEU A 133 -9.65 -2.45 -18.30
C LEU A 133 -8.40 -3.33 -18.37
N GLY A 134 -8.54 -4.59 -18.81
CA GLY A 134 -7.44 -5.53 -19.01
C GLY A 134 -7.03 -6.32 -17.75
N ALA A 135 -6.06 -7.21 -17.93
CA ALA A 135 -5.65 -8.19 -16.92
C ALA A 135 -5.02 -7.55 -15.66
N PHE A 136 -4.36 -6.40 -15.82
CA PHE A 136 -3.73 -5.71 -14.68
C PHE A 136 -4.76 -5.21 -13.67
N HIS A 137 -5.90 -4.67 -14.15
CA HIS A 137 -7.00 -4.29 -13.26
C HIS A 137 -7.63 -5.51 -12.59
N ALA A 138 -7.83 -6.61 -13.32
CA ALA A 138 -8.31 -7.87 -12.73
C ALA A 138 -7.39 -8.39 -11.61
N LEU A 139 -6.07 -8.26 -11.78
CA LEU A 139 -5.09 -8.58 -10.73
C LEU A 139 -5.24 -7.65 -9.52
N GLN A 140 -5.39 -6.34 -9.73
CA GLN A 140 -5.62 -5.38 -8.64
C GLN A 140 -6.88 -5.71 -7.84
N VAL A 141 -7.97 -6.06 -8.53
CA VAL A 141 -9.23 -6.49 -7.90
C VAL A 141 -9.04 -7.80 -7.13
N GLY A 142 -8.30 -8.76 -7.69
CA GLY A 142 -7.97 -10.01 -6.98
C GLY A 142 -7.16 -9.77 -5.70
N LEU A 143 -6.15 -8.89 -5.77
CA LEU A 143 -5.35 -8.51 -4.61
C LEU A 143 -6.18 -7.75 -3.57
N LEU A 144 -7.08 -6.88 -4.02
CA LEU A 144 -8.04 -6.21 -3.15
C LEU A 144 -8.91 -7.24 -2.43
N GLN A 145 -9.53 -8.18 -3.14
CA GLN A 145 -10.36 -9.22 -2.52
C GLN A 145 -9.60 -10.06 -1.48
N ALA A 146 -8.35 -10.41 -1.75
CA ALA A 146 -7.54 -11.23 -0.86
C ALA A 146 -7.07 -10.49 0.40
N THR A 147 -6.80 -9.18 0.28
CA THR A 147 -6.15 -8.41 1.34
C THR A 147 -7.11 -7.50 2.11
N LEU A 148 -8.22 -7.08 1.53
CA LEU A 148 -9.06 -6.02 2.10
C LEU A 148 -9.52 -6.31 3.54
N GLY A 149 -9.42 -5.30 4.40
CA GLY A 149 -9.83 -5.38 5.81
C GLY A 149 -8.75 -6.01 6.71
N ILE A 150 -9.16 -6.99 7.52
CA ILE A 150 -8.33 -7.60 8.57
C ILE A 150 -7.03 -8.22 8.02
N PRO A 151 -7.02 -8.96 6.88
CA PRO A 151 -5.78 -9.56 6.38
C PRO A 151 -4.69 -8.53 6.10
N ARG A 152 -5.02 -7.41 5.43
CA ARG A 152 -4.08 -6.32 5.17
C ARG A 152 -3.65 -5.64 6.46
N ALA A 153 -4.59 -5.39 7.37
CA ALA A 153 -4.25 -4.81 8.67
C ALA A 153 -3.24 -5.68 9.42
N PHE A 154 -3.44 -7.01 9.46
CA PHE A 154 -2.51 -7.94 10.07
C PHE A 154 -1.12 -7.85 9.45
N LEU A 155 -1.00 -7.82 8.12
CA LEU A 155 0.29 -7.69 7.43
C LEU A 155 1.04 -6.42 7.82
N PHE A 156 0.37 -5.27 7.84
CA PHE A 156 1.03 -4.00 8.18
C PHE A 156 1.31 -3.84 9.68
N ILE A 157 0.45 -4.35 10.54
CA ILE A 157 0.71 -4.39 11.98
C ILE A 157 1.91 -5.28 12.26
N LEU A 158 1.96 -6.47 11.66
CA LEU A 158 3.09 -7.39 11.78
C LEU A 158 4.38 -6.76 11.24
N ALA A 159 4.34 -6.12 10.07
CA ALA A 159 5.48 -5.39 9.52
C ALA A 159 5.97 -4.27 10.45
N GLY A 160 5.04 -3.50 11.04
CA GLY A 160 5.35 -2.46 12.02
C GLY A 160 5.98 -3.02 13.31
N LEU A 161 5.57 -4.21 13.76
CA LEU A 161 6.20 -4.89 14.90
C LEU A 161 7.58 -5.45 14.54
N LEU A 162 7.70 -6.11 13.39
CA LEU A 162 8.97 -6.68 12.91
C LEU A 162 10.01 -5.60 12.61
N ALA A 163 9.60 -4.37 12.29
CA ALA A 163 10.49 -3.23 12.09
C ALA A 163 11.41 -2.95 13.30
N PHE A 164 10.99 -3.30 14.53
CA PHE A 164 11.83 -3.11 15.71
C PHE A 164 12.95 -4.14 15.85
N PHE A 165 12.79 -5.33 15.26
CA PHE A 165 13.75 -6.42 15.37
C PHE A 165 15.13 -6.10 14.77
N PRO A 166 15.26 -5.64 13.51
CA PRO A 166 16.57 -5.27 12.95
C PRO A 166 17.21 -4.09 13.72
N LEU A 167 16.41 -3.16 14.25
CA LEU A 167 16.92 -2.05 15.06
C LEU A 167 17.49 -2.52 16.39
N TYR A 168 16.81 -3.48 17.03
CA TYR A 168 17.29 -4.13 18.24
C TYR A 168 18.61 -4.89 17.98
N LEU A 169 18.65 -5.69 16.91
CA LEU A 169 19.85 -6.44 16.53
C LEU A 169 21.04 -5.52 16.24
N LEU A 170 20.85 -4.43 15.49
CA LEU A 170 21.92 -3.45 15.23
C LEU A 170 22.48 -2.83 16.52
N ARG A 171 21.60 -2.58 17.49
CA ARG A 171 22.03 -2.06 18.81
C ARG A 171 22.84 -3.11 19.59
N LEU A 172 22.43 -4.38 19.52
CA LEU A 172 23.11 -5.49 20.17
C LEU A 172 24.48 -5.77 19.56
N THR A 173 24.56 -5.86 18.22
CA THR A 173 25.78 -6.26 17.51
C THR A 173 26.87 -5.18 17.55
N PHE A 174 26.51 -3.91 17.43
CA PHE A 174 27.48 -2.81 17.32
C PHE A 174 27.54 -1.90 18.56
N GLY A 175 26.78 -2.23 19.61
CA GLY A 175 26.91 -1.66 20.96
C GLY A 175 26.67 -0.15 21.09
N GLY A 176 26.28 0.55 20.02
CA GLY A 176 25.95 1.98 20.00
C GLY A 176 27.10 2.95 20.34
N ARG A 177 28.30 2.47 20.70
CA ARG A 177 29.44 3.33 21.13
C ARG A 177 30.05 4.13 19.99
N ASN A 178 30.03 3.58 18.77
CA ASN A 178 30.62 4.21 17.60
C ASN A 178 29.59 5.09 16.88
N VAL A 179 29.98 6.34 16.63
CA VAL A 179 29.13 7.36 16.00
C VAL A 179 28.64 6.94 14.60
N TYR A 180 29.48 6.27 13.81
CA TYR A 180 29.09 5.86 12.45
C TYR A 180 28.07 4.72 12.44
N TRP A 181 28.19 3.78 13.38
CA TRP A 181 27.18 2.73 13.59
C TRP A 181 25.86 3.32 14.11
N ARG A 182 25.90 4.40 14.90
CA ARG A 182 24.68 5.13 15.30
C ARG A 182 23.99 5.77 14.10
N PHE A 183 24.74 6.38 13.17
CA PHE A 183 24.15 6.93 11.95
C PHE A 183 23.54 5.84 11.07
N LEU A 184 24.19 4.68 10.94
CA LEU A 184 23.60 3.56 10.22
C LEU A 184 22.31 3.06 10.90
N GLY A 185 22.31 2.91 12.22
CA GLY A 185 21.09 2.55 12.97
C GLY A 185 19.96 3.57 12.78
N LEU A 186 20.30 4.86 12.70
CA LEU A 186 19.34 5.94 12.45
C LEU A 186 18.80 5.93 11.02
N ALA A 187 19.63 5.54 10.03
CA ALA A 187 19.18 5.27 8.67
C ALA A 187 18.19 4.10 8.61
N PHE A 188 18.49 2.98 9.29
CA PHE A 188 17.56 1.86 9.38
C PHE A 188 16.25 2.25 10.08
N PHE A 189 16.32 3.08 11.12
CA PHE A 189 15.14 3.59 11.81
C PHE A 189 14.22 4.35 10.85
N PHE A 190 14.78 5.32 10.11
CA PHE A 190 13.99 6.09 9.14
C PHE A 190 13.50 5.26 7.96
N LEU A 191 14.26 4.25 7.54
CA LEU A 191 13.85 3.34 6.48
C LEU A 191 12.62 2.51 6.87
N LEU A 192 12.54 2.12 8.15
CA LEU A 192 11.46 1.28 8.68
C LEU A 192 10.30 2.08 9.28
N LEU A 193 10.49 3.38 9.50
CA LEU A 193 9.47 4.27 10.06
C LEU A 193 8.13 4.23 9.29
N PRO A 194 8.09 4.16 7.94
CA PRO A 194 6.85 3.97 7.18
C PRO A 194 6.04 2.75 7.58
N ALA A 195 6.71 1.61 7.82
CA ALA A 195 6.03 0.38 8.23
C ALA A 195 5.40 0.52 9.62
N VAL A 196 6.10 1.19 10.55
CA VAL A 196 5.59 1.49 11.89
C VAL A 196 4.37 2.42 11.81
N MET A 197 4.45 3.49 11.01
CA MET A 197 3.34 4.43 10.83
C MET A 197 2.10 3.76 10.21
N GLU A 198 2.30 2.92 9.18
CA GLU A 198 1.20 2.21 8.53
C GLU A 198 0.57 1.18 9.48
N GLY A 199 1.39 0.44 10.25
CA GLY A 199 0.91 -0.47 11.29
C GLY A 199 0.09 0.25 12.37
N LEU A 200 0.58 1.38 12.90
CA LEU A 200 -0.15 2.22 13.86
C LEU A 200 -1.46 2.75 13.26
N SER A 201 -1.44 3.10 11.98
CA SER A 201 -2.63 3.56 11.28
C SER A 201 -3.71 2.48 11.21
N TYR A 202 -3.34 1.23 10.95
CA TYR A 202 -4.29 0.10 10.98
C TYR A 202 -4.79 -0.19 12.40
N VAL A 203 -3.91 -0.17 13.41
CA VAL A 203 -4.33 -0.28 14.83
C VAL A 203 -5.36 0.79 15.17
N GLY A 204 -5.11 2.04 14.76
CA GLY A 204 -6.04 3.15 14.93
C GLY A 204 -7.40 2.89 14.28
N SER A 205 -7.41 2.44 13.02
CA SER A 205 -8.66 2.14 12.31
C SER A 205 -9.48 1.01 12.94
N ILE A 206 -8.83 -0.03 13.46
CA ILE A 206 -9.51 -1.15 14.15
C ILE A 206 -10.05 -0.70 15.49
N LEU A 207 -9.25 -0.01 16.30
CA LEU A 207 -9.68 0.40 17.64
C LEU A 207 -10.73 1.53 17.61
N ALA A 208 -10.70 2.38 16.58
CA ALA A 208 -11.71 3.41 16.38
C ALA A 208 -13.04 2.85 15.90
N ASP A 209 -13.05 1.66 15.30
CA ASP A 209 -14.27 1.03 14.81
C ASP A 209 -15.16 0.59 15.99
N PRO A 210 -16.44 1.03 16.03
CA PRO A 210 -17.41 0.59 17.03
C PRO A 210 -17.57 -0.92 17.18
N ARG A 211 -17.28 -1.70 16.12
CA ARG A 211 -17.40 -3.17 16.13
C ARG A 211 -16.31 -3.87 16.93
N TYR A 212 -15.18 -3.23 17.15
CA TYR A 212 -14.00 -3.85 17.76
C TYR A 212 -13.56 -3.12 19.03
N GLY A 213 -13.14 -1.86 18.91
CA GLY A 213 -12.58 -1.10 20.03
C GLY A 213 -13.49 0.00 20.55
N GLY A 214 -14.31 0.63 19.71
CA GLY A 214 -15.21 1.71 20.10
C GLY A 214 -14.51 2.97 20.64
N LEU A 215 -13.25 3.20 20.27
CA LEU A 215 -12.44 4.34 20.74
C LEU A 215 -12.26 5.37 19.61
N PRO A 216 -13.25 6.26 19.34
CA PRO A 216 -13.26 7.11 18.14
C PRO A 216 -12.07 8.08 18.07
N PHE A 217 -11.52 8.49 19.21
CA PHE A 217 -10.35 9.37 19.26
C PHE A 217 -9.09 8.73 18.64
N LEU A 218 -8.99 7.40 18.62
CA LEU A 218 -7.90 6.68 17.95
C LEU A 218 -8.02 6.73 16.41
N GLY A 219 -9.16 7.21 15.90
CA GLY A 219 -9.35 7.46 14.47
C GLY A 219 -8.34 8.44 13.89
N VAL A 220 -7.75 9.32 14.72
CA VAL A 220 -6.68 10.25 14.29
C VAL A 220 -5.46 9.51 13.75
N LEU A 221 -5.16 8.30 14.24
CA LEU A 221 -4.03 7.50 13.76
C LEU A 221 -4.20 7.08 12.29
N THR A 222 -5.42 7.11 11.76
CA THR A 222 -5.65 6.83 10.33
C THR A 222 -4.89 7.81 9.42
N HIS A 223 -4.69 9.05 9.88
CA HIS A 223 -3.95 10.08 9.15
C HIS A 223 -2.45 9.80 9.04
N LEU A 224 -1.91 8.83 9.80
CA LEU A 224 -0.51 8.39 9.67
C LEU A 224 -0.27 7.53 8.42
N SER A 225 -1.34 7.06 7.74
CA SER A 225 -1.16 6.23 6.55
C SER A 225 -0.57 7.02 5.40
N ILE A 226 0.55 6.54 4.90
CA ILE A 226 1.28 7.12 3.78
C ILE A 226 0.48 6.96 2.48
N GLN A 227 -0.39 5.95 2.40
CA GLN A 227 -1.19 5.72 1.21
C GLN A 227 -2.39 6.67 1.08
N GLN A 228 -2.83 7.27 2.19
CA GLN A 228 -4.02 8.12 2.22
C GLN A 228 -3.72 9.61 2.36
N ASN A 229 -2.63 9.97 3.04
CA ASN A 229 -2.38 11.35 3.45
C ASN A 229 -1.18 11.95 2.72
N LEU A 230 -1.40 13.07 2.03
CA LEU A 230 -0.35 13.85 1.37
C LEU A 230 0.76 14.25 2.35
N LEU A 231 0.42 14.65 3.57
CA LEU A 231 1.41 15.02 4.58
C LEU A 231 2.28 13.81 4.97
N ALA A 232 1.68 12.62 5.07
CA ALA A 232 2.43 11.40 5.35
C ALA A 232 3.32 10.99 4.17
N GLN A 233 2.90 11.26 2.92
CA GLN A 233 3.75 11.06 1.73
C GLN A 233 4.94 12.02 1.69
N LEU A 234 4.72 13.30 1.98
CA LEU A 234 5.80 14.29 2.07
C LEU A 234 6.77 13.96 3.21
N PHE A 235 6.23 13.55 4.36
CA PHE A 235 7.03 13.07 5.48
C PHE A 235 7.84 11.82 5.09
N TRP A 236 7.25 10.86 4.38
CA TRP A 236 7.98 9.71 3.85
C TRP A 236 9.11 10.14 2.91
N GLY A 237 8.87 11.06 1.98
CA GLY A 237 9.91 11.63 1.12
C GLY A 237 11.08 12.24 1.92
N LEU A 238 10.77 12.98 2.98
CA LEU A 238 11.77 13.51 3.91
C LEU A 238 12.55 12.40 4.62
N THR A 239 11.88 11.34 5.09
CA THR A 239 12.55 10.20 5.72
C THR A 239 13.52 9.52 4.77
N VAL A 240 13.18 9.34 3.49
CA VAL A 240 14.09 8.79 2.48
C VAL A 240 15.34 9.66 2.33
N PHE A 241 15.19 10.99 2.29
CA PHE A 241 16.34 11.89 2.26
C PHE A 241 17.23 11.72 3.49
N LEU A 242 16.65 11.62 4.70
CA LEU A 242 17.39 11.35 5.92
C LEU A 242 18.11 10.00 5.89
N VAL A 243 17.45 8.95 5.39
CA VAL A 243 18.08 7.62 5.18
C VAL A 243 19.33 7.77 4.33
N ILE A 244 19.24 8.47 3.19
CA ILE A 244 20.38 8.65 2.28
C ILE A 244 21.53 9.38 2.99
N VAL A 245 21.24 10.48 3.69
CA VAL A 245 22.27 11.27 4.41
C VAL A 245 22.94 10.42 5.50
N PHE A 246 22.16 9.79 6.37
CA PHE A 246 22.69 9.01 7.48
C PHE A 246 23.40 7.72 7.04
N ALA A 247 22.87 7.03 6.03
CA ALA A 247 23.52 5.87 5.44
C ALA A 247 24.86 6.26 4.80
N THR A 248 24.91 7.38 4.07
CA THR A 248 26.15 7.87 3.44
C THR A 248 27.20 8.20 4.48
N VAL A 249 26.86 8.97 5.52
CA VAL A 249 27.82 9.35 6.58
C VAL A 249 28.25 8.12 7.39
N GLY A 250 27.30 7.24 7.74
CA GLY A 250 27.57 6.01 8.47
C GLY A 250 28.50 5.07 7.70
N LEU A 251 28.14 4.71 6.47
CA LEU A 251 28.93 3.80 5.63
C LEU A 251 30.30 4.37 5.29
N ARG A 252 30.39 5.67 4.96
CA ARG A 252 31.67 6.32 4.70
C ARG A 252 32.58 6.30 5.93
N GLY A 253 32.03 6.59 7.11
CA GLY A 253 32.79 6.55 8.36
C GLY A 253 33.29 5.15 8.70
N ILE A 254 32.45 4.14 8.49
CA ILE A 254 32.81 2.72 8.66
C ILE A 254 33.91 2.34 7.66
N ALA A 255 33.78 2.70 6.39
CA ALA A 255 34.79 2.43 5.36
C ALA A 255 36.14 3.10 5.67
N ALA A 256 36.13 4.31 6.25
CA ALA A 256 37.34 4.97 6.71
C ALA A 256 37.98 4.25 7.92
N GLN A 257 37.18 3.74 8.86
CA GLN A 257 37.67 2.97 10.01
C GLN A 257 38.32 1.65 9.60
N PHE A 258 37.79 0.99 8.58
CA PHE A 258 38.37 -0.21 8.00
C PHE A 258 39.51 0.07 6.99
N GLY A 259 39.92 1.33 6.82
CA GLY A 259 41.04 1.70 5.94
C GLY A 259 40.75 1.58 4.44
N LEU A 260 39.49 1.33 4.05
CA LEU A 260 39.07 1.23 2.64
C LEU A 260 39.12 2.59 1.94
N LEU A 261 39.00 3.67 2.70
CA LEU A 261 39.20 5.04 2.23
C LEU A 261 40.60 5.48 2.63
N GLN A 262 41.60 5.16 1.81
CA GLN A 262 42.94 5.74 1.96
C GLN A 262 42.79 7.26 1.84
N ASN A 263 43.05 7.98 2.92
CA ASN A 263 43.20 9.42 2.88
C ASN A 263 44.32 9.74 1.87
N GLN A 264 43.97 10.21 0.68
CA GLN A 264 44.88 10.93 -0.22
C GLN A 264 45.26 12.31 0.38
N ARG A 265 45.54 12.36 1.68
CA ARG A 265 46.18 13.51 2.30
C ARG A 265 47.66 13.38 2.02
N ILE A 266 48.06 14.01 0.92
CA ILE A 266 49.41 14.41 0.54
C ILE A 266 50.34 14.42 1.77
N PRO A 267 51.41 13.61 1.81
CA PRO A 267 52.40 13.76 2.87
C PRO A 267 53.11 15.10 2.64
N LEU A 268 52.66 16.15 3.31
CA LEU A 268 53.50 17.31 3.58
C LEU A 268 54.64 16.82 4.45
N ARG A 269 55.72 16.45 3.75
CA ARG A 269 57.04 16.09 4.27
C ARG A 269 57.51 17.19 5.22
N ARG A 270 57.21 17.05 6.50
CA ARG A 270 57.72 17.89 7.59
C ARG A 270 58.44 16.97 8.57
N GLY A 271 59.76 17.07 8.56
CA GLY A 271 60.72 16.23 9.30
C GLY A 271 62.00 16.16 8.50
N ARG A 272 62.75 17.26 8.39
CA ARG A 272 63.79 17.67 9.36
C ARG A 272 64.82 16.55 9.51
N THR A 273 65.81 16.62 8.63
CA THR A 273 67.05 15.87 8.60
C THR A 273 67.81 16.10 9.91
N THR A 274 67.96 15.07 10.73
CA THR A 274 69.05 14.98 11.71
C THR A 274 69.64 13.58 11.62
N LEU A 275 70.90 13.55 11.23
CA LEU A 275 71.78 12.40 11.00
C LEU A 275 72.32 11.87 12.34
N GLN A 276 72.30 10.53 12.53
CA GLN A 276 73.39 9.68 13.07
C GLN A 276 72.85 8.26 13.28
N GLN A 277 73.10 7.33 12.34
CA GLN A 277 74.22 6.36 12.33
C GLN A 277 74.28 5.41 13.54
N THR A 278 73.63 4.24 13.35
CA THR A 278 74.18 2.87 13.49
C THR A 278 75.19 2.58 14.60
N SER A 279 74.87 1.65 15.51
CA SER A 279 75.36 0.24 15.46
C SER A 279 75.04 -0.63 16.69
N ALA A 280 74.83 -1.93 16.41
CA ALA A 280 75.10 -3.13 17.23
C ALA A 280 74.05 -3.74 18.21
N SER A 281 73.46 -4.88 17.75
CA SER A 281 73.42 -6.24 18.39
C SER A 281 72.92 -6.36 19.84
N ARG A 282 71.88 -7.14 20.20
CA ARG A 282 71.61 -8.60 20.00
C ARG A 282 70.18 -8.94 20.55
N PRO A 283 69.68 -10.20 20.50
CA PRO A 283 68.31 -10.56 20.13
C PRO A 283 67.43 -11.00 21.32
N HIS A 284 66.11 -10.90 21.19
CA HIS A 284 65.17 -11.69 21.99
C HIS A 284 64.33 -12.62 21.11
N PRO A 285 64.20 -13.90 21.52
CA PRO A 285 63.72 -14.98 20.67
C PRO A 285 62.20 -15.12 20.76
N GLY A 286 61.57 -15.37 19.62
CA GLY A 286 60.12 -15.58 19.50
C GLY A 286 59.69 -15.79 18.05
N LEU A 287 60.41 -16.65 17.33
CA LEU A 287 59.89 -17.43 16.20
C LEU A 287 58.76 -18.32 16.76
N THR A 288 57.64 -18.67 16.14
CA THR A 288 57.08 -18.64 14.76
C THR A 288 55.63 -19.16 14.88
N SER A 289 54.94 -19.31 13.73
CA SER A 289 53.66 -20.02 13.48
C SER A 289 52.44 -19.10 13.44
N GLU A 290 52.07 -18.62 12.25
CA GLU A 290 51.09 -19.29 11.37
C GLU A 290 49.71 -19.42 12.02
N THR A 291 48.81 -18.52 11.62
CA THR A 291 47.40 -18.86 11.37
C THR A 291 46.97 -18.10 10.12
N LEU A 292 47.44 -18.58 8.97
CA LEU A 292 46.64 -18.57 7.75
C LEU A 292 45.38 -19.37 8.10
N VAL A 293 44.23 -18.71 8.16
CA VAL A 293 42.94 -19.41 8.23
C VAL A 293 42.62 -19.84 6.81
N GLU A 294 43.01 -21.07 6.49
CA GLU A 294 42.60 -21.80 5.31
C GLU A 294 41.10 -22.09 5.45
N TRP A 295 40.31 -21.47 4.57
CA TRP A 295 38.89 -21.77 4.49
C TRP A 295 38.76 -23.11 3.75
N ASP A 296 38.49 -24.15 4.52
CA ASP A 296 38.17 -25.48 4.02
C ASP A 296 36.91 -25.37 3.14
N GLU A 297 37.07 -25.56 1.83
CA GLU A 297 35.98 -25.69 0.87
C GLU A 297 35.41 -27.11 0.96
N GLU A 298 34.46 -27.32 1.86
CA GLU A 298 33.45 -28.37 1.72
C GLU A 298 32.08 -27.73 1.86
N PHE A 299 31.43 -27.43 0.72
CA PHE A 299 30.02 -27.67 0.37
C PHE A 299 29.69 -27.11 -1.02
#